data_AF-A0A7W0ZVU8-F1
#
_entry.id   AF-A0A7W0ZVU8-F1
#
_cell.length_a   1.000
_cell.length_b   1.000
_cell.length_c   1.000
_cell.angle_alpha   90.00
_cell.angle_beta   90.00
_cell.angle_gamma   90.00
#
_symmetry.space_group_name_H-M   'P 1'
#
loop_
_entity.id
_entity.type
_entity.pdbx_description
1 polymer ?
#
loop_
_entity_poly.entity_id
_entity_poly.type
_entity_poly.pdbx_seq_one_letter_code
_entity_poly.pdbx_strand_id
1 'polypeptide(L)'
;MFTERFDRLSAIRGDTVKGLPATAWAANLGDLDRDLLLRAAIEATRTLILPEWESKRAEDRRPQLALEAAEAWIANKNPDVIAQAKIAAKDCTAARNETFGYDHRIPEAARACAWTVGAKDNEHIWDALSAIEGELLARIQLVAEYHRAPEQRRALLAVLKKVLEPKQEAAAPVETGPVPYSASGSFSVGQELTHVKFGKLVVTATSGNTLDVQLEDGTTKRLAHKPK
;
A
#
# COMPACT_ATOMS: atom_id res chain seq x y z
N MET A 1 -1.02 -16.08 10.03
CA MET A 1 -0.76 -16.17 8.58
C MET A 1 -0.12 -14.94 7.95
N PHE A 2 -0.71 -13.73 7.99
CA PHE A 2 -0.10 -12.55 7.34
C PHE A 2 1.19 -12.07 8.04
N THR A 3 1.26 -12.04 9.36
CA THR A 3 2.49 -11.66 10.08
C THR A 3 3.59 -12.72 9.94
N GLU A 4 3.23 -14.01 9.98
CA GLU A 4 4.16 -15.14 9.94
C GLU A 4 5.01 -15.21 8.66
N ARG A 5 4.51 -14.75 7.50
CA ARG A 5 5.31 -14.66 6.27
C ARG A 5 6.44 -13.62 6.38
N PHE A 6 6.21 -12.49 7.06
CA PHE A 6 7.25 -11.49 7.30
C PHE A 6 8.24 -11.96 8.36
N ASP A 7 7.78 -12.70 9.36
CA ASP A 7 8.66 -13.33 10.35
C ASP A 7 9.60 -14.35 9.68
N ARG A 8 9.05 -15.20 8.78
CA ARG A 8 9.84 -16.11 7.94
C ARG A 8 10.86 -15.36 7.09
N LEU A 9 10.44 -14.34 6.35
CA LEU A 9 11.35 -13.53 5.53
C LEU A 9 12.45 -12.85 6.37
N SER A 10 12.12 -12.38 7.58
CA SER A 10 13.09 -11.78 8.48
C SER A 10 14.16 -12.79 8.94
N ALA A 11 13.76 -14.04 9.16
CA ALA A 11 14.63 -15.11 9.66
C ALA A 11 15.55 -15.74 8.59
N ILE A 12 15.29 -15.56 7.29
CA ILE A 12 16.11 -16.15 6.23
C ILE A 12 17.48 -15.47 6.19
N ARG A 13 18.57 -16.25 6.23
CA ARG A 13 19.91 -15.74 5.95
C ARG A 13 20.05 -15.46 4.45
N GLY A 14 20.04 -14.19 4.06
CA GLY A 14 20.25 -13.76 2.67
C GLY A 14 21.73 -13.62 2.31
N ASP A 15 21.99 -13.35 1.04
CA ASP A 15 23.31 -12.96 0.55
C ASP A 15 23.64 -11.54 1.01
N THR A 16 24.87 -11.31 1.47
CA THR A 16 25.28 -10.01 2.03
C THR A 16 25.39 -8.89 0.99
N VAL A 17 25.36 -9.22 -0.31
CA VAL A 17 25.46 -8.29 -1.44
C VAL A 17 24.16 -8.29 -2.27
N LYS A 18 23.54 -9.45 -2.44
CA LYS A 18 22.40 -9.67 -3.33
C LYS A 18 21.05 -9.77 -2.62
N GLY A 19 21.03 -9.83 -1.29
CA GLY A 19 19.81 -10.00 -0.52
C GLY A 19 19.22 -11.41 -0.62
N LEU A 20 17.92 -11.51 -0.40
CA LEU A 20 17.15 -12.73 -0.58
C LEU A 20 16.95 -13.02 -2.07
N PRO A 21 17.07 -14.28 -2.51
CA PRO A 21 16.80 -14.65 -3.89
C PRO A 21 15.31 -14.50 -4.21
N ALA A 22 15.00 -14.27 -5.49
CA ALA A 22 13.62 -14.19 -6.00
C ALA A 22 12.72 -15.35 -5.54
N THR A 23 13.27 -16.56 -5.44
CA THR A 23 12.54 -17.75 -4.97
C THR A 23 12.07 -17.64 -3.52
N ALA A 24 12.83 -16.96 -2.65
CA ALA A 24 12.44 -16.74 -1.26
C ALA A 24 11.28 -15.72 -1.17
N TRP A 25 11.30 -14.66 -1.98
CA TRP A 25 10.20 -13.72 -2.10
C TRP A 25 8.93 -14.41 -2.60
N ALA A 26 9.05 -15.13 -3.73
CA ALA A 26 7.95 -15.87 -4.33
C ALA A 26 7.31 -16.89 -3.37
N ALA A 27 8.13 -17.63 -2.61
CA ALA A 27 7.62 -18.63 -1.66
C ALA A 27 6.84 -18.05 -0.47
N ASN A 28 7.02 -16.77 -0.15
CA ASN A 28 6.38 -16.13 1.01
C ASN A 28 5.28 -15.13 0.64
N LEU A 29 5.34 -14.56 -0.57
CA LEU A 29 4.45 -13.49 -1.04
C LEU A 29 3.70 -13.85 -2.32
N GLY A 30 4.03 -14.95 -2.99
CA GLY A 30 3.52 -15.28 -4.33
C GLY A 30 2.04 -15.61 -4.42
N ASP A 31 1.39 -15.87 -3.28
CA ASP A 31 -0.06 -16.05 -3.16
C ASP A 31 -0.85 -14.73 -3.09
N LEU A 32 -0.18 -13.59 -2.95
CA LEU A 32 -0.82 -12.28 -2.83
C LEU A 32 -1.22 -11.69 -4.19
N ASP A 33 -2.14 -10.72 -4.15
CA ASP A 33 -2.56 -9.98 -5.34
C ASP A 33 -1.36 -9.29 -6.02
N ARG A 34 -1.29 -9.45 -7.34
CA ARG A 34 -0.16 -8.98 -8.14
C ARG A 34 -0.05 -7.45 -8.17
N ASP A 35 -1.18 -6.75 -8.26
CA ASP A 35 -1.17 -5.29 -8.29
C ASP A 35 -0.78 -4.74 -6.92
N LEU A 36 -1.21 -5.38 -5.84
CA LEU A 36 -0.80 -5.05 -4.48
C LEU A 36 0.71 -5.29 -4.26
N LEU A 37 1.25 -6.41 -4.77
CA LEU A 37 2.68 -6.71 -4.74
C LEU A 37 3.50 -5.69 -5.53
N LEU A 38 3.05 -5.32 -6.74
CA LEU A 38 3.72 -4.31 -7.55
C LEU A 38 3.69 -2.94 -6.87
N ARG A 39 2.56 -2.54 -6.27
CA ARG A 39 2.47 -1.32 -5.45
C ARG A 39 3.46 -1.35 -4.28
N ALA A 40 3.60 -2.49 -3.60
CA ALA A 40 4.53 -2.63 -2.49
C ALA A 40 6.00 -2.49 -2.94
N ALA A 41 6.37 -3.07 -4.09
CA ALA A 41 7.71 -2.90 -4.67
C ALA A 41 7.99 -1.45 -5.10
N ILE A 42 7.00 -0.76 -5.67
CA ILE A 42 7.09 0.67 -6.02
C ILE A 42 7.32 1.51 -4.77
N GLU A 43 6.50 1.33 -3.73
CA GLU A 43 6.62 2.08 -2.48
C GLU A 43 7.96 1.81 -1.78
N ALA A 44 8.42 0.56 -1.75
CA ALA A 44 9.73 0.21 -1.22
C ALA A 44 10.87 0.90 -2.00
N THR A 45 10.78 0.93 -3.34
CA THR A 45 11.77 1.64 -4.17
C THR A 45 11.79 3.14 -3.84
N ARG A 46 10.61 3.78 -3.84
CA ARG A 46 10.46 5.22 -3.56
C ARG A 46 10.92 5.63 -2.18
N THR A 47 10.65 4.81 -1.17
CA THR A 47 10.91 5.16 0.22
C THR A 47 12.36 4.92 0.60
N LEU A 48 12.95 3.82 0.10
CA LEU A 48 14.20 3.30 0.66
C LEU A 48 15.42 3.67 -0.18
N ILE A 49 15.30 3.66 -1.51
CA ILE A 49 16.48 3.75 -2.38
C ILE A 49 16.45 4.91 -3.36
N LEU A 50 15.27 5.34 -3.83
CA LEU A 50 15.12 6.46 -4.75
C LEU A 50 15.62 7.81 -4.20
N PRO A 51 15.42 8.18 -2.92
CA PRO A 51 15.82 9.51 -2.43
C PRO A 51 17.34 9.73 -2.54
N GLU A 52 18.13 8.66 -2.43
CA GLU A 52 19.59 8.74 -2.62
C GLU A 52 19.96 8.97 -4.09
N TRP A 53 19.23 8.37 -5.03
CA TRP A 53 19.40 8.64 -6.44
C TRP A 53 19.10 10.11 -6.76
N GLU A 54 17.97 10.62 -6.29
CA GLU A 54 17.56 12.02 -6.48
C GLU A 54 18.56 12.99 -5.87
N SER A 55 19.12 12.65 -4.70
CA SER A 55 20.17 13.46 -4.06
C SER A 55 21.46 13.54 -4.89
N LYS A 56 21.86 12.45 -5.55
CA LYS A 56 23.12 12.39 -6.33
C LYS A 56 22.93 12.81 -7.79
N ARG A 57 21.71 12.66 -8.31
CA ARG A 57 21.36 12.77 -9.74
C ARG A 57 19.99 13.46 -9.90
N ALA A 58 19.87 14.69 -9.39
CA ALA A 58 18.60 15.42 -9.36
C ALA A 58 17.92 15.57 -10.74
N GLU A 59 18.72 15.69 -11.80
CA GLU A 59 18.21 15.82 -13.19
C GLU A 59 17.84 14.48 -13.83
N ASP A 60 18.25 13.35 -13.24
CA ASP A 60 18.04 12.02 -13.80
C ASP A 60 16.73 11.40 -13.30
N ARG A 61 15.64 11.71 -14.01
CA ARG A 61 14.30 11.24 -13.67
C ARG A 61 13.98 9.82 -14.12
N ARG A 62 14.91 9.09 -14.75
CA ARG A 62 14.63 7.79 -15.38
C ARG A 62 14.00 6.77 -14.40
N PRO A 63 14.53 6.56 -13.17
CA PRO A 63 13.90 5.64 -12.23
C PRO A 63 12.51 6.10 -11.79
N GLN A 64 12.32 7.39 -11.53
CA GLN A 64 11.03 7.93 -11.11
C GLN A 64 9.96 7.76 -12.20
N LEU A 65 10.28 8.05 -13.46
CA LEU A 65 9.37 7.87 -14.60
C LEU A 65 8.97 6.40 -14.80
N ALA A 66 9.89 5.45 -14.56
CA ALA A 66 9.59 4.03 -14.63
C ALA A 66 8.59 3.58 -13.55
N LEU A 67 8.73 4.10 -12.33
CA LEU A 67 7.78 3.84 -11.24
C LEU A 67 6.40 4.46 -11.53
N GLU A 68 6.37 5.72 -12.01
CA GLU A 68 5.13 6.41 -12.41
C GLU A 68 4.39 5.66 -13.52
N ALA A 69 5.11 5.13 -14.52
CA ALA A 69 4.49 4.32 -15.58
C ALA A 69 3.90 3.01 -15.04
N ALA A 70 4.57 2.36 -14.09
CA ALA A 70 4.06 1.16 -13.44
C ALA A 70 2.79 1.45 -12.61
N GLU A 71 2.74 2.57 -11.90
CA GLU A 71 1.54 2.99 -11.18
C GLU A 71 0.39 3.38 -12.10
N ALA A 72 0.68 4.09 -13.20
CA ALA A 72 -0.32 4.43 -14.21
C ALA A 72 -0.98 3.16 -14.77
N TRP A 73 -0.21 2.09 -14.96
CA TRP A 73 -0.76 0.79 -15.38
C TRP A 73 -1.66 0.17 -14.31
N ILE A 74 -1.24 0.23 -13.04
CA ILE A 74 -2.07 -0.27 -11.93
C ILE A 74 -3.39 0.51 -11.84
N ALA A 75 -3.36 1.82 -12.06
CA ALA A 75 -4.55 2.67 -12.06
C ALA A 75 -5.42 2.45 -13.31
N ASN A 76 -4.80 2.21 -14.46
CA ASN A 76 -5.48 2.06 -15.74
C ASN A 76 -4.73 1.07 -16.64
N LYS A 77 -5.34 -0.11 -16.86
CA LYS A 77 -4.77 -1.23 -17.62
C LYS A 77 -4.82 -1.00 -19.14
N ASN A 78 -4.30 0.14 -19.60
CA ASN A 78 -4.30 0.57 -20.99
C ASN A 78 -3.03 0.09 -21.74
N PRO A 79 -3.14 -0.51 -22.94
CA PRO A 79 -2.01 -0.84 -23.82
C PRO A 79 -1.01 0.30 -24.07
N ASP A 80 -1.45 1.56 -24.16
CA ASP A 80 -0.56 2.71 -24.36
C ASP A 80 0.39 2.90 -23.17
N VAL A 81 -0.08 2.60 -21.96
CA VAL A 81 0.73 2.65 -20.74
C VAL A 81 1.78 1.54 -20.74
N ILE A 82 1.48 0.37 -21.34
CA ILE A 82 2.47 -0.69 -21.53
C ILE A 82 3.62 -0.20 -22.42
N ALA A 83 3.31 0.52 -23.50
CA ALA A 83 4.33 1.07 -24.38
C ALA A 83 5.23 2.09 -23.63
N GLN A 84 4.62 2.98 -22.83
CA GLN A 84 5.34 3.95 -22.00
C GLN A 84 6.23 3.27 -20.95
N ALA A 85 5.70 2.28 -20.22
CA ALA A 85 6.47 1.52 -19.23
C ALA A 85 7.67 0.81 -19.86
N LYS A 86 7.52 0.27 -21.08
CA LYS A 86 8.64 -0.34 -21.83
C LYS A 86 9.71 0.67 -22.22
N ILE A 87 9.34 1.90 -22.58
CA ILE A 87 10.31 2.97 -22.87
C ILE A 87 11.05 3.34 -21.58
N ALA A 88 10.33 3.62 -20.49
CA ALA A 88 10.95 3.97 -19.21
C ALA A 88 11.86 2.85 -18.66
N ALA A 89 11.49 1.58 -18.87
CA ALA A 89 12.33 0.44 -18.50
C ALA A 89 13.63 0.37 -19.35
N LYS A 90 13.58 0.72 -20.64
CA LYS A 90 14.79 0.82 -21.48
C LYS A 90 15.69 1.96 -21.00
N ASP A 91 15.12 3.11 -20.66
CA ASP A 91 15.89 4.24 -20.14
C ASP A 91 16.56 3.90 -18.81
N CYS A 92 15.87 3.17 -17.93
CA CYS A 92 16.48 2.64 -16.71
C CYS A 92 17.58 1.61 -17.01
N THR A 93 17.50 0.86 -18.11
CA THR A 93 18.60 -0.03 -18.52
C THR A 93 19.85 0.77 -18.89
N ALA A 94 19.69 1.89 -19.60
CA ALA A 94 20.79 2.80 -19.89
C ALA A 94 21.38 3.38 -18.60
N ALA A 95 20.52 3.90 -17.71
CA ALA A 95 20.93 4.43 -16.40
C ALA A 95 21.71 3.40 -15.58
N ARG A 96 21.24 2.15 -15.51
CA ARG A 96 21.92 1.05 -14.82
C ARG A 96 23.31 0.78 -15.39
N ASN A 97 23.47 0.83 -16.72
CA ASN A 97 24.75 0.58 -17.37
C ASN A 97 25.74 1.74 -17.14
N GLU A 98 25.24 2.99 -17.12
CA GLU A 98 26.05 4.18 -16.82
C GLU A 98 26.54 4.20 -15.36
N THR A 99 25.80 3.55 -14.45
CA THR A 99 26.11 3.50 -13.02
C THR A 99 26.61 2.13 -12.58
N PHE A 100 27.00 1.27 -13.51
CA PHE A 100 27.37 -0.10 -13.19
C PHE A 100 28.50 -0.16 -12.13
N GLY A 101 28.26 -0.89 -11.03
CA GLY A 101 29.15 -0.95 -9.87
C GLY A 101 28.73 -0.07 -8.68
N TYR A 102 28.02 1.05 -8.89
CA TYR A 102 27.58 1.96 -7.81
C TYR A 102 26.19 2.55 -8.10
N ASP A 103 25.23 2.42 -7.19
CA ASP A 103 23.83 2.85 -7.36
C ASP A 103 23.05 2.17 -8.52
N HIS A 104 23.66 1.32 -9.36
CA HIS A 104 22.98 0.65 -10.49
C HIS A 104 21.73 -0.17 -10.12
N ARG A 105 21.64 -0.61 -8.87
CA ARG A 105 20.48 -1.38 -8.41
C ARG A 105 19.22 -0.52 -8.26
N ILE A 106 19.36 0.80 -8.15
CA ILE A 106 18.23 1.73 -8.08
C ILE A 106 17.46 1.78 -9.41
N PRO A 107 18.09 2.10 -10.56
CA PRO A 107 17.43 2.00 -11.85
C PRO A 107 17.06 0.55 -12.19
N GLU A 108 17.77 -0.47 -11.69
CA GLU A 108 17.37 -1.87 -11.87
C GLU A 108 16.05 -2.22 -11.18
N ALA A 109 15.85 -1.78 -9.93
CA ALA A 109 14.59 -1.97 -9.21
C ALA A 109 13.43 -1.28 -9.94
N ALA A 110 13.61 -0.01 -10.32
CA ALA A 110 12.59 0.75 -11.05
C ALA A 110 12.29 0.13 -12.43
N ARG A 111 13.33 -0.33 -13.14
CA ARG A 111 13.22 -1.07 -14.40
C ARG A 111 12.36 -2.33 -14.24
N ALA A 112 12.59 -3.10 -13.18
CA ALA A 112 11.86 -4.34 -12.94
C ALA A 112 10.37 -4.09 -12.60
N CYS A 113 10.07 -3.04 -11.82
CA CYS A 113 8.69 -2.56 -11.63
C CYS A 113 8.02 -2.23 -12.97
N ALA A 114 8.71 -1.48 -13.85
CA ALA A 114 8.17 -1.14 -15.17
C ALA A 114 8.02 -2.36 -16.11
N TRP A 115 8.95 -3.33 -16.09
CA TRP A 115 8.81 -4.56 -16.88
C TRP A 115 7.67 -5.47 -16.42
N THR A 116 7.23 -5.34 -15.17
CA THR A 116 6.06 -6.07 -14.67
C THR A 116 4.79 -5.66 -15.44
N VAL A 117 4.73 -4.43 -15.96
CA VAL A 117 3.60 -3.92 -16.75
C VAL A 117 3.39 -4.78 -18.00
N GLY A 118 2.24 -5.44 -18.07
CA GLY A 118 1.88 -6.33 -19.19
C GLY A 118 2.60 -7.69 -19.20
N ALA A 119 3.46 -7.99 -18.23
CA ALA A 119 4.01 -9.34 -18.05
C ALA A 119 2.92 -10.32 -17.58
N LYS A 120 3.15 -11.63 -17.73
CA LYS A 120 2.17 -12.67 -17.33
C LYS A 120 2.39 -13.19 -15.91
N ASP A 121 3.59 -13.01 -15.38
CA ASP A 121 4.01 -13.52 -14.08
C ASP A 121 4.56 -12.40 -13.18
N ASN A 122 5.04 -12.81 -12.00
CA ASN A 122 5.56 -11.92 -10.96
C ASN A 122 7.10 -11.89 -10.93
N GLU A 123 7.78 -12.47 -11.93
CA GLU A 123 9.25 -12.62 -11.91
C GLU A 123 9.95 -11.28 -11.67
N HIS A 124 9.53 -10.26 -12.42
CA HIS A 124 10.10 -8.92 -12.31
C HIS A 124 9.76 -8.20 -11.00
N ILE A 125 8.70 -8.60 -10.28
CA ILE A 125 8.44 -8.06 -8.94
C ILE A 125 9.50 -8.59 -7.98
N TRP A 126 9.84 -9.88 -8.08
CA TRP A 126 10.88 -10.49 -7.24
C TRP A 126 12.27 -9.96 -7.55
N ASP A 127 12.55 -9.69 -8.83
CA ASP A 127 13.77 -8.99 -9.24
C ASP A 127 13.85 -7.60 -8.62
N ALA A 128 12.74 -6.84 -8.61
CA ALA A 128 12.69 -5.53 -7.99
C ALA A 128 12.99 -5.61 -6.49
N LEU A 129 12.34 -6.51 -5.75
CA LEU A 129 12.58 -6.69 -4.31
C LEU A 129 14.03 -7.11 -4.01
N SER A 130 14.60 -7.98 -4.84
CA SER A 130 15.99 -8.42 -4.71
C SER A 130 16.97 -7.28 -4.98
N ALA A 131 16.70 -6.43 -5.99
CA ALA A 131 17.51 -5.26 -6.30
C ALA A 131 17.45 -4.21 -5.18
N ILE A 132 16.27 -3.97 -4.60
CA ILE A 132 16.10 -3.05 -3.45
C ILE A 132 16.93 -3.53 -2.26
N GLU A 133 16.79 -4.81 -1.88
CA GLU A 133 17.55 -5.34 -0.76
C GLU A 133 19.06 -5.34 -1.03
N GLY A 134 19.49 -5.74 -2.25
CA GLY A 134 20.89 -5.71 -2.64
C GLY A 134 21.50 -4.31 -2.60
N GLU A 135 20.73 -3.28 -2.94
CA GLU A 135 21.16 -1.88 -2.85
C GLU A 135 21.36 -1.44 -1.40
N LEU A 136 20.37 -1.70 -0.54
CA LEU A 136 20.45 -1.38 0.89
C LEU A 136 21.63 -2.09 1.58
N LEU A 137 21.90 -3.33 1.21
CA LEU A 137 23.03 -4.08 1.73
C LEU A 137 24.37 -3.58 1.19
N ALA A 138 24.45 -3.22 -0.09
CA ALA A 138 25.67 -2.65 -0.67
C ALA A 138 26.07 -1.33 0.00
N ARG A 139 25.09 -0.47 0.35
CA ARG A 139 25.34 0.76 1.10
C ARG A 139 26.02 0.51 2.45
N ILE A 140 25.58 -0.52 3.17
CA ILE A 140 26.21 -0.92 4.43
C ILE A 140 27.65 -1.38 4.22
N GLN A 141 27.91 -2.16 3.17
CA GLN A 141 29.28 -2.63 2.88
C GLN A 141 30.22 -1.46 2.59
N LEU A 142 29.75 -0.43 1.90
CA LEU A 142 30.54 0.77 1.59
C LEU A 142 30.96 1.54 2.84
N VAL A 143 30.16 1.52 3.92
CA VAL A 143 30.48 2.14 5.21
C VAL A 143 31.02 1.15 6.26
N ALA A 144 31.28 -0.10 5.88
CA ALA A 144 31.75 -1.19 6.75
C ALA A 144 30.89 -1.49 7.99
N GLU A 145 29.59 -1.16 7.97
CA GLU A 145 28.67 -1.33 9.11
C GLU A 145 27.86 -2.63 9.03
N TYR A 146 28.51 -3.77 8.77
CA TYR A 146 27.85 -5.07 8.46
C TYR A 146 26.76 -5.51 9.47
N HIS A 147 26.83 -5.05 10.72
CA HIS A 147 25.84 -5.32 11.76
C HIS A 147 24.46 -4.70 11.50
N ARG A 148 24.34 -3.73 10.58
CA ARG A 148 23.08 -3.07 10.21
C ARG A 148 22.27 -3.80 9.13
N ALA A 149 22.80 -4.89 8.56
CA ALA A 149 22.08 -5.67 7.54
C ALA A 149 20.67 -6.13 8.00
N PRO A 150 20.48 -6.61 9.26
CA PRO A 150 19.15 -6.93 9.76
C PRO A 150 18.21 -5.72 9.86
N GLU A 151 18.73 -4.52 10.10
CA GLU A 151 17.94 -3.28 10.19
C GLU A 151 17.38 -2.89 8.83
N GLN A 152 18.19 -2.97 7.77
CA GLN A 152 17.74 -2.69 6.41
C GLN A 152 16.67 -3.68 5.94
N ARG A 153 16.83 -4.97 6.28
CA ARG A 153 15.77 -5.95 6.00
C ARG A 153 14.49 -5.61 6.75
N ARG A 154 14.57 -5.23 8.03
CA ARG A 154 13.38 -4.81 8.79
C ARG A 154 12.73 -3.56 8.19
N ALA A 155 13.51 -2.60 7.70
CA ALA A 155 12.99 -1.42 7.01
C ALA A 155 12.23 -1.81 5.73
N LEU A 156 12.82 -2.67 4.89
CA LEU A 156 12.15 -3.19 3.70
C LEU A 156 10.86 -3.92 4.05
N LEU A 157 10.92 -4.87 4.99
CA LEU A 157 9.74 -5.63 5.42
C LEU A 157 8.67 -4.73 6.06
N ALA A 158 9.05 -3.64 6.75
CA ALA A 158 8.11 -2.69 7.32
C ALA A 158 7.34 -1.93 6.23
N VAL A 159 8.02 -1.49 5.16
CA VAL A 159 7.35 -0.84 4.02
C VAL A 159 6.43 -1.82 3.31
N LEU A 160 6.90 -3.04 3.03
CA LEU A 160 6.08 -4.07 2.40
C LEU A 160 4.86 -4.41 3.25
N LYS A 161 5.03 -4.60 4.56
CA LYS A 161 3.92 -4.89 5.48
C LYS A 161 2.89 -3.78 5.44
N LYS A 162 3.30 -2.50 5.50
CA LYS A 162 2.40 -1.34 5.46
C LYS A 162 1.49 -1.33 4.21
N VAL A 163 2.02 -1.74 3.06
CA VAL A 163 1.25 -1.76 1.80
C VAL A 163 0.42 -3.02 1.64
N LEU A 164 0.98 -4.17 2.02
CA LEU A 164 0.37 -5.49 1.82
C LEU A 164 -0.66 -5.84 2.91
N GLU A 165 -0.66 -5.12 4.04
CA GLU A 165 -1.58 -5.38 5.14
C GLU A 165 -3.03 -5.19 4.65
N PRO A 166 -3.91 -6.19 4.85
CA PRO A 166 -5.29 -6.08 4.43
C PRO A 166 -5.90 -4.84 5.09
N LYS A 167 -6.27 -3.84 4.28
CA LYS A 167 -7.04 -2.71 4.78
C LYS A 167 -8.38 -3.27 5.24
N GLN A 168 -8.62 -3.20 6.55
CA GLN A 168 -9.92 -3.48 7.10
C GLN A 168 -10.88 -2.48 6.45
N GLU A 169 -11.76 -2.97 5.58
CA GLU A 169 -12.78 -2.15 4.94
C GLU A 169 -13.56 -1.48 6.07
N ALA A 170 -13.45 -0.15 6.18
CA ALA A 170 -14.33 0.60 7.05
C ALA A 170 -15.75 0.24 6.61
N ALA A 171 -16.55 -0.29 7.55
CA ALA A 171 -17.92 -0.68 7.28
C ALA A 171 -18.60 0.40 6.43
N ALA A 172 -19.22 -0.01 5.32
CA ALA A 172 -19.88 0.90 4.40
C ALA A 172 -20.70 1.93 5.18
N PRO A 173 -20.64 3.23 4.83
CA PRO A 173 -21.46 4.23 5.49
C PRO A 173 -22.92 3.78 5.40
N VAL A 174 -23.52 3.57 6.57
CA VAL A 174 -24.94 3.22 6.72
C VAL A 174 -25.72 4.23 5.88
N GLU A 175 -26.56 3.73 4.97
CA GLU A 175 -27.38 4.54 4.07
C GLU A 175 -27.97 5.75 4.81
N THR A 176 -27.49 6.94 4.47
CA THR A 176 -27.97 8.23 4.99
C THR A 176 -29.29 8.61 4.30
N GLY A 177 -30.30 7.74 4.47
CA GLY A 177 -31.69 8.04 4.16
C GLY A 177 -32.48 8.17 5.47
N PRO A 178 -33.50 9.06 5.55
CA PRO A 178 -34.32 9.19 6.75
C PRO A 178 -35.01 7.86 7.08
N VAL A 179 -34.62 7.20 8.17
CA VAL A 179 -35.19 5.91 8.55
C VAL A 179 -36.53 6.16 9.26
N PRO A 180 -37.62 5.48 8.88
CA PRO A 180 -38.89 5.62 9.60
C PRO A 180 -38.72 5.15 11.05
N TYR A 181 -39.15 5.98 11.99
CA TYR A 181 -39.08 5.65 13.40
C TYR A 181 -39.97 4.44 13.71
N SER A 182 -39.40 3.46 14.41
CA SER A 182 -40.13 2.35 15.03
C SER A 182 -39.60 2.13 16.44
N ALA A 183 -40.50 1.85 17.40
CA ALA A 183 -40.13 1.67 18.79
C ALA A 183 -39.18 0.47 19.02
N SER A 184 -39.07 -0.45 18.06
CA SER A 184 -38.23 -1.65 18.10
C SER A 184 -37.02 -1.60 17.15
N GLY A 185 -36.77 -0.46 16.50
CA GLY A 185 -35.63 -0.29 15.58
C GLY A 185 -34.36 0.08 16.33
N SER A 186 -33.19 -0.34 15.84
CA SER A 186 -31.89 0.06 16.36
C SER A 186 -31.44 1.36 15.68
N PHE A 187 -31.07 2.36 16.47
CA PHE A 187 -30.70 3.69 15.96
C PHE A 187 -29.35 4.14 16.50
N SER A 188 -28.62 4.89 15.67
CA SER A 188 -27.32 5.47 16.05
C SER A 188 -27.45 6.97 16.30
N VAL A 189 -26.60 7.52 17.16
CA VAL A 189 -26.51 8.98 17.36
C VAL A 189 -26.08 9.65 16.05
N GLY A 190 -26.75 10.75 15.68
CA GLY A 190 -26.58 11.46 14.41
C GLY A 190 -27.45 10.93 13.27
N GLN A 191 -28.24 9.87 13.49
CA GLN A 191 -29.13 9.33 12.47
C GLN A 191 -30.38 10.20 12.29
N GLU A 192 -30.74 10.48 11.05
CA GLU A 192 -32.00 11.13 10.68
C GLU A 192 -33.16 10.12 10.68
N LEU A 193 -34.23 10.46 11.40
CA LEU A 193 -35.44 9.67 11.52
C LEU A 193 -36.66 10.44 11.00
N THR A 194 -37.64 9.72 10.50
CA THR A 194 -38.97 10.27 10.19
C THR A 194 -40.01 9.69 11.13
N HIS A 195 -40.65 10.53 11.94
CA HIS A 195 -41.71 10.14 12.87
C HIS A 195 -43.07 10.67 12.43
N VAL A 196 -44.09 9.81 12.38
CA VAL A 196 -45.44 10.12 11.88
C VAL A 196 -46.05 11.39 12.51
N LYS A 197 -45.80 11.61 13.81
CA LYS A 197 -46.29 12.78 14.56
C LYS A 197 -45.37 14.01 14.56
N PHE A 198 -44.05 13.82 14.39
CA PHE A 198 -43.06 14.87 14.66
C PHE A 198 -42.21 15.23 13.44
N GLY A 199 -42.46 14.61 12.28
CA GLY A 199 -41.71 14.89 11.07
C GLY A 199 -40.27 14.38 11.15
N LYS A 200 -39.33 15.18 10.65
CA LYS A 200 -37.91 14.86 10.64
C LYS A 200 -37.28 15.09 12.01
N LEU A 201 -36.45 14.15 12.43
CA LEU A 201 -35.81 14.12 13.74
C LEU A 201 -34.34 13.70 13.58
N VAL A 202 -33.48 14.15 14.49
CA VAL A 202 -32.09 13.67 14.57
C VAL A 202 -31.86 13.05 15.94
N VAL A 203 -31.31 11.84 15.99
CA VAL A 203 -30.98 11.18 17.27
C VAL A 203 -29.79 11.86 17.91
N THR A 204 -29.96 12.39 19.13
CA THR A 204 -28.89 13.07 19.88
C THR A 204 -28.31 12.20 20.99
N ALA A 205 -29.09 11.28 21.56
CA ALA A 205 -28.59 10.28 22.50
C ALA A 205 -29.45 9.00 22.49
N THR A 206 -28.81 7.87 22.78
CA THR A 206 -29.49 6.59 23.00
C THR A 206 -29.25 6.12 24.43
N SER A 207 -30.31 5.84 25.17
CA SER A 207 -30.24 5.43 26.57
C SER A 207 -31.22 4.31 26.84
N GLY A 208 -30.74 3.06 26.77
CA GLY A 208 -31.47 1.85 27.15
C GLY A 208 -32.87 1.78 26.56
N ASN A 209 -33.87 2.26 27.30
CA ASN A 209 -35.28 2.24 26.92
C ASN A 209 -35.80 3.52 26.26
N THR A 210 -34.93 4.47 25.94
CA THR A 210 -35.31 5.81 25.43
C THR A 210 -34.29 6.37 24.42
N LEU A 211 -34.78 7.18 23.49
CA LEU A 211 -33.99 7.96 22.54
C LEU A 211 -34.27 9.43 22.78
N ASP A 212 -33.22 10.23 22.93
CA ASP A 212 -33.35 11.68 22.87
C ASP A 212 -33.16 12.11 21.41
N VAL A 213 -34.12 12.86 20.89
CA VAL A 213 -34.18 13.31 19.50
C VAL A 213 -34.38 14.82 19.43
N GLN A 214 -33.73 15.47 18.47
CA GLN A 214 -33.89 16.88 18.17
C GLN A 214 -34.83 17.06 16.99
N LEU A 215 -35.79 18.00 17.13
CA LEU A 215 -36.72 18.41 16.10
C LEU A 215 -36.12 19.56 15.27
N GLU A 216 -36.69 19.84 14.10
CA GLU A 216 -36.31 20.98 13.26
C GLU A 216 -36.46 22.34 13.96
N ASP A 217 -37.37 22.45 14.94
CA ASP A 217 -37.57 23.66 15.76
C ASP A 217 -36.50 23.85 16.85
N GLY A 218 -35.51 22.95 16.92
CA GLY A 218 -34.43 22.97 17.89
C GLY A 218 -34.80 22.36 19.25
N THR A 219 -36.05 21.96 19.46
CA THR A 219 -36.48 21.32 20.73
C THR A 219 -36.03 19.87 20.81
N THR A 220 -35.75 19.41 22.03
CA THR A 220 -35.40 18.00 22.29
C THR A 220 -36.61 17.26 22.84
N LYS A 221 -36.93 16.09 22.31
CA LYS A 221 -37.95 15.17 22.84
C LYS A 221 -37.36 13.81 23.13
N ARG A 222 -37.96 13.12 24.10
CA ARG A 222 -37.62 11.74 24.45
C ARG A 222 -38.65 10.78 23.88
N LEU A 223 -38.21 9.83 23.08
CA LEU A 223 -39.03 8.78 22.48
C LEU A 223 -38.74 7.42 23.13
N ALA A 224 -39.75 6.55 23.18
CA ALA A 224 -39.64 5.23 23.79
C ALA A 224 -38.96 4.23 22.86
N HIS A 225 -37.86 3.63 23.29
CA HIS A 225 -37.10 2.68 22.50
C HIS A 225 -37.06 1.34 23.25
N LYS A 226 -37.35 0.26 22.54
CA LYS A 226 -37.22 -1.11 23.04
C LYS A 226 -36.04 -1.73 22.29
N PRO A 227 -34.84 -1.76 22.87
CA PRO A 227 -33.71 -2.42 22.25
C PRO A 227 -34.06 -3.91 22.10
N LYS A 228 -33.80 -4.46 20.92
CA LYS A 228 -33.82 -5.90 20.70
C LYS A 228 -32.54 -6.54 21.24
#